data_AF-A0AA35VY17-F1
#
_entry.id   AF-A0AA35VY17-F1
#
_cell.length_a   1.000
_cell.length_b   1.000
_cell.length_c   1.000
_cell.angle_alpha   90.00
_cell.angle_beta   90.00
_cell.angle_gamma   90.00
#
_symmetry.space_group_name_H-M   'P 1'
#
loop_
_entity.id
_entity.type
_entity.pdbx_description
1 polymer ?
#
loop_
_entity_poly.entity_id
_entity_poly.type
_entity_poly.pdbx_seq_one_letter_code
_entity_poly.pdbx_strand_id
1 'polypeptide(L)'
;MSIENKDWANWQEAMAVEYIENPSQEGRNQRVTRIRPGHADLPGAMKYGFHDVRNSLERASARETAARVAAGAVAMRLLEEFGIKLHSHVISIVEESPVHCADAAAADLMMAEVDAAREAGDTVGGTVEVIAENVPIGLGSHVHWDRKIDAKISQALMSINAVKAVSIGEGWELLDRWGSEFQDVIEPVTDPNNPWQRKTNRAGGTEGGMTSGTPLVARFVIKPIATLHNPLPSVDLDTGEPVRAHFERSDVCQAPPAGVIGEAMMALVLADAFMEKFGGDSIPETRRNFEGYQATVGPRLQYR
;
A
#
# COMPACT_ATOMS: atom_id res chain seq x y z
N MET A 1 20.40 -0.58 -5.14
CA MET A 1 19.60 -1.69 -5.71
C MET A 1 19.20 -1.31 -7.13
N SER A 2 19.14 -2.27 -8.07
CA SER A 2 18.72 -2.05 -9.46
C SER A 2 17.78 -3.17 -9.90
N ILE A 3 16.74 -2.84 -10.66
CA ILE A 3 15.78 -3.80 -11.22
C ILE A 3 15.77 -3.62 -12.74
N GLU A 4 16.20 -4.64 -13.46
CA GLU A 4 16.24 -4.60 -14.93
C GLU A 4 14.83 -4.59 -15.53
N ASN A 5 14.63 -3.79 -16.57
CA ASN A 5 13.46 -3.87 -17.44
C ASN A 5 13.77 -4.77 -18.65
N LYS A 6 13.34 -6.03 -18.60
CA LYS A 6 13.55 -6.98 -19.71
C LYS A 6 12.85 -6.58 -21.00
N ASP A 7 11.77 -5.79 -20.92
CA ASP A 7 11.07 -5.29 -22.11
C ASP A 7 11.82 -4.13 -22.78
N TRP A 8 12.90 -3.61 -22.19
CA TRP A 8 13.70 -2.50 -22.72
C TRP A 8 14.11 -2.68 -24.18
N ALA A 9 14.39 -3.92 -24.60
CA ALA A 9 14.72 -4.25 -25.99
C ALA A 9 13.67 -3.74 -27.01
N ASN A 10 12.42 -3.62 -26.58
CA ASN A 10 11.30 -3.17 -27.40
C ASN A 10 10.97 -1.67 -27.20
N TRP A 11 11.71 -0.94 -26.35
CA TRP A 11 11.48 0.48 -26.02
C TRP A 11 12.69 1.39 -26.28
N GLN A 12 13.77 0.85 -26.85
CA GLN A 12 15.06 1.56 -26.96
C GLN A 12 14.95 2.92 -27.67
N GLU A 13 14.11 3.01 -28.70
CA GLU A 13 13.88 4.26 -29.45
C GLU A 13 12.88 5.16 -28.72
N ALA A 14 11.69 4.63 -28.42
CA ALA A 14 10.58 5.39 -27.83
C ALA A 14 10.90 5.98 -26.45
N MET A 15 11.83 5.36 -25.72
CA MET A 15 12.25 5.75 -24.37
C MET A 15 13.75 6.04 -24.32
N ALA A 16 14.37 6.37 -25.47
CA ALA A 16 15.75 6.80 -25.51
C ALA A 16 15.96 8.04 -24.61
N VAL A 17 17.06 8.03 -23.87
CA VAL A 17 17.48 9.21 -23.09
C VAL A 17 18.09 10.27 -24.00
N GLU A 18 18.81 9.80 -25.03
CA GLU A 18 19.43 10.67 -26.03
C GLU A 18 18.41 11.13 -27.07
N TYR A 19 18.65 12.32 -27.63
CA TYR A 19 17.87 12.79 -28.76
C TYR A 19 18.12 11.91 -29.98
N ILE A 20 17.05 11.43 -30.60
CA ILE A 20 17.09 10.69 -31.85
C ILE A 20 16.66 11.62 -32.98
N GLU A 21 17.53 11.78 -33.97
CA GLU A 21 17.21 12.54 -35.17
C GLU A 21 16.32 11.71 -36.09
N ASN A 22 15.15 12.26 -36.45
CA ASN A 22 14.13 11.59 -37.28
C ASN A 22 13.69 10.20 -36.75
N PRO A 23 13.13 10.12 -35.53
CA PRO A 23 12.65 8.85 -35.01
C PRO A 23 11.50 8.32 -35.89
N SER A 24 11.35 7.00 -35.92
CA SER A 24 10.18 6.36 -36.52
C SER A 24 8.90 6.95 -35.94
N GLN A 25 7.86 7.14 -36.75
CA GLN A 25 6.55 7.61 -36.29
C GLN A 25 5.54 6.47 -36.13
N GLU A 26 6.01 5.22 -36.21
CA GLU A 26 5.18 4.03 -36.16
C GLU A 26 5.27 3.31 -34.82
N GLY A 27 4.28 2.46 -34.54
CA GLY A 27 4.25 1.59 -33.38
C GLY A 27 4.42 2.36 -32.07
N ARG A 28 5.42 1.97 -31.28
CA ARG A 28 5.66 2.54 -29.95
C ARG A 28 6.23 3.95 -30.00
N ASN A 29 6.68 4.48 -31.13
CA ASN A 29 7.13 5.88 -31.19
C ASN A 29 5.97 6.84 -31.47
N GLN A 30 4.77 6.33 -31.77
CA GLN A 30 3.61 7.17 -31.99
C GLN A 30 3.19 7.88 -30.70
N ARG A 31 2.88 9.17 -30.84
CA ARG A 31 2.38 10.02 -29.75
C ARG A 31 1.08 9.46 -29.20
N VAL A 32 0.93 9.44 -27.88
CA VAL A 32 -0.31 9.02 -27.23
C VAL A 32 -1.09 10.27 -26.81
N THR A 33 -2.26 10.47 -27.41
CA THR A 33 -3.15 11.61 -27.12
C THR A 33 -4.51 11.17 -26.57
N ARG A 34 -4.87 9.90 -26.70
CA ARG A 34 -6.16 9.34 -26.24
C ARG A 34 -6.11 9.10 -24.74
N ILE A 35 -6.66 9.98 -23.90
CA ILE A 35 -6.49 9.87 -22.43
C ILE A 35 -7.30 8.70 -21.81
N ARG A 36 -6.83 8.08 -20.72
CA ARG A 36 -7.62 7.10 -19.95
C ARG A 36 -8.32 7.73 -18.75
N PRO A 37 -9.66 7.60 -18.64
CA PRO A 37 -10.38 7.97 -17.42
C PRO A 37 -9.82 7.25 -16.20
N GLY A 38 -9.58 8.00 -15.12
CA GLY A 38 -9.02 7.45 -13.89
C GLY A 38 -7.51 7.21 -13.91
N HIS A 39 -6.79 7.46 -15.00
CA HIS A 39 -5.33 7.43 -14.99
C HIS A 39 -4.73 8.83 -14.79
N ALA A 40 -3.41 8.90 -14.65
CA ALA A 40 -2.66 10.15 -14.54
C ALA A 40 -2.51 10.92 -15.87
N ASP A 41 -3.01 10.38 -16.98
CA ASP A 41 -2.78 10.86 -18.34
C ASP A 41 -3.12 12.35 -18.49
N LEU A 42 -4.37 12.72 -18.26
CA LEU A 42 -4.85 14.11 -18.38
C LEU A 42 -4.23 15.05 -17.32
N PRO A 43 -4.34 14.77 -16.00
CA PRO A 43 -3.79 15.69 -15.01
C PRO A 43 -2.26 15.81 -15.14
N GLY A 44 -1.56 14.76 -15.56
CA GLY A 44 -0.13 14.79 -15.84
C GLY A 44 0.20 15.66 -17.04
N ALA A 45 -0.50 15.48 -18.16
CA ALA A 45 -0.32 16.31 -19.34
C ALA A 45 -0.56 17.80 -19.05
N MET A 46 -1.64 18.13 -18.35
CA MET A 46 -1.95 19.52 -17.97
C MET A 46 -0.91 20.10 -17.00
N LYS A 47 -0.46 19.33 -16.01
CA LYS A 47 0.49 19.78 -14.99
C LYS A 47 1.87 20.10 -15.57
N TYR A 48 2.33 19.29 -16.52
CA TYR A 48 3.70 19.37 -17.04
C TYR A 48 3.78 19.93 -18.47
N GLY A 49 2.65 20.32 -19.07
CA GLY A 49 2.60 20.82 -20.44
C GLY A 49 2.97 19.77 -21.48
N PHE A 50 2.68 18.49 -21.22
CA PHE A 50 2.99 17.43 -22.17
C PHE A 50 1.95 17.37 -23.29
N HIS A 51 2.43 17.25 -24.52
CA HIS A 51 1.63 16.97 -25.71
C HIS A 51 1.53 15.47 -26.00
N ASP A 52 2.28 14.64 -25.25
CA ASP A 52 2.21 13.18 -25.26
C ASP A 52 1.96 12.69 -23.84
N VAL A 53 0.89 11.94 -23.62
CA VAL A 53 0.59 11.40 -22.28
C VAL A 53 1.57 10.32 -21.85
N ARG A 54 2.37 9.76 -22.77
CA ARG A 54 3.44 8.79 -22.47
C ARG A 54 4.36 9.24 -21.35
N ASN A 55 4.77 10.49 -21.38
CA ASN A 55 5.66 11.07 -20.36
C ASN A 55 5.05 11.03 -18.96
N SER A 56 3.71 11.04 -18.85
CA SER A 56 3.02 10.85 -17.57
C SER A 56 2.84 9.37 -17.25
N LEU A 57 2.35 8.57 -18.20
CA LEU A 57 1.97 7.19 -17.92
C LEU A 57 3.16 6.27 -17.59
N GLU A 58 4.32 6.49 -18.20
CA GLU A 58 5.52 5.68 -17.95
C GLU A 58 5.98 5.78 -16.50
N ARG A 59 5.87 6.96 -15.88
CA ARG A 59 6.22 7.15 -14.46
C ARG A 59 5.05 6.89 -13.51
N ALA A 60 3.82 7.15 -13.93
CA ALA A 60 2.62 6.87 -13.13
C ALA A 60 2.25 5.37 -13.11
N SER A 61 2.86 4.57 -13.98
CA SER A 61 2.71 3.12 -14.02
C SER A 61 3.03 2.48 -12.68
N ALA A 62 2.22 1.49 -12.29
CA ALA A 62 2.46 0.68 -11.10
C ALA A 62 3.75 -0.17 -11.21
N ARG A 63 4.43 -0.21 -12.36
CA ARG A 63 5.77 -0.84 -12.47
C ARG A 63 6.76 -0.27 -11.44
N GLU A 64 6.60 0.99 -11.06
CA GLU A 64 7.39 1.67 -10.05
C GLU A 64 7.36 0.98 -8.68
N THR A 65 6.26 0.31 -8.33
CA THR A 65 6.12 -0.36 -7.04
C THR A 65 7.11 -1.52 -6.86
N ALA A 66 7.68 -2.06 -7.94
CA ALA A 66 8.79 -3.01 -7.85
C ALA A 66 9.99 -2.42 -7.07
N ALA A 67 10.29 -1.14 -7.26
CA ALA A 67 11.34 -0.44 -6.52
C ALA A 67 10.95 -0.23 -5.05
N ARG A 68 9.68 0.08 -4.78
CA ARG A 68 9.14 0.19 -3.41
C ARG A 68 9.25 -1.13 -2.66
N VAL A 69 8.90 -2.24 -3.30
CA VAL A 69 9.02 -3.59 -2.72
C VAL A 69 10.48 -3.95 -2.45
N ALA A 70 11.40 -3.62 -3.36
CA ALA A 70 12.83 -3.83 -3.13
C ALA A 70 13.35 -3.04 -1.91
N ALA A 71 12.92 -1.79 -1.75
CA ALA A 71 13.24 -0.98 -0.57
C ALA A 71 12.59 -1.54 0.71
N GLY A 72 11.31 -1.91 0.64
CA GLY A 72 10.58 -2.52 1.74
C GLY A 72 11.16 -3.85 2.19
N ALA A 73 11.74 -4.65 1.30
CA ALA A 73 12.44 -5.88 1.67
C ALA A 73 13.63 -5.64 2.61
N VAL A 74 14.37 -4.53 2.42
CA VAL A 74 15.44 -4.14 3.36
C VAL A 74 14.86 -3.74 4.71
N ALA A 75 13.76 -2.98 4.72
CA ALA A 75 13.07 -2.59 5.94
C ALA A 75 12.50 -3.79 6.71
N MET A 76 11.86 -4.74 6.01
CA MET A 76 11.39 -6.00 6.59
C MET A 76 12.53 -6.79 7.19
N ARG A 77 13.69 -6.85 6.51
CA ARG A 77 14.87 -7.54 7.03
C ARG A 77 15.39 -6.94 8.33
N LEU A 78 15.41 -5.61 8.44
CA LEU A 78 15.72 -4.92 9.68
C LEU A 78 14.71 -5.25 10.78
N LEU A 79 13.41 -5.13 10.48
CA LEU A 79 12.33 -5.34 11.47
C LEU A 79 12.30 -6.78 12.01
N GLU A 80 12.58 -7.76 11.15
CA GLU A 80 12.64 -9.17 11.53
C GLU A 80 13.77 -9.49 12.52
N GLU A 81 14.87 -8.73 12.54
CA GLU A 81 15.90 -8.85 13.59
C GLU A 81 15.32 -8.59 15.00
N PHE A 82 14.21 -7.85 15.07
CA PHE A 82 13.51 -7.52 16.31
C PHE A 82 12.19 -8.29 16.46
N GLY A 83 11.98 -9.34 15.66
CA GLY A 83 10.82 -10.23 15.75
C GLY A 83 9.52 -9.66 15.17
N ILE A 84 9.57 -8.48 14.56
CA ILE A 84 8.43 -7.86 13.89
C ILE A 84 8.22 -8.57 12.55
N LYS A 85 6.99 -8.99 12.28
CA LYS A 85 6.62 -9.72 11.05
C LYS A 85 5.47 -9.02 10.37
N LEU A 86 5.53 -8.92 9.05
CA LEU A 86 4.45 -8.36 8.25
C LEU A 86 3.85 -9.46 7.36
N HIS A 87 2.54 -9.39 7.18
CA HIS A 87 1.82 -10.19 6.22
C HIS A 87 0.57 -9.45 5.75
N SER A 88 0.04 -9.84 4.60
CA SER A 88 -1.16 -9.27 4.03
C SER A 88 -2.07 -10.32 3.46
N HIS A 89 -3.34 -9.96 3.29
CA HIS A 89 -4.31 -10.77 2.58
C HIS A 89 -5.41 -9.89 1.97
N VAL A 90 -6.09 -10.42 0.95
CA VAL A 90 -7.20 -9.71 0.30
C VAL A 90 -8.47 -9.86 1.15
N ILE A 91 -9.18 -8.79 1.49
CA ILE A 91 -10.43 -8.88 2.27
C ILE A 91 -11.66 -8.97 1.39
N SER A 92 -11.60 -8.48 0.15
CA SER A 92 -12.68 -8.61 -0.82
C SER A 92 -12.20 -8.28 -2.23
N ILE A 93 -12.87 -8.84 -3.24
CA ILE A 93 -12.80 -8.39 -4.64
C ILE A 93 -14.19 -7.87 -4.97
N VAL A 94 -14.33 -6.56 -5.21
CA VAL A 94 -15.59 -5.79 -5.21
C VAL A 94 -16.14 -5.51 -3.78
N GLU A 95 -16.69 -4.31 -3.56
CA GLU A 95 -17.15 -3.82 -2.24
C GLU A 95 -18.31 -4.66 -1.65
N GLU A 96 -19.17 -5.23 -2.49
CA GLU A 96 -20.31 -6.06 -2.06
C GLU A 96 -20.00 -7.56 -1.95
N SER A 97 -18.74 -7.98 -2.19
CA SER A 97 -18.38 -9.39 -2.16
C SER A 97 -18.01 -9.84 -0.74
N PRO A 98 -18.69 -10.85 -0.15
CA PRO A 98 -18.55 -11.25 1.25
C PRO A 98 -17.26 -12.06 1.56
N VAL A 99 -16.18 -11.86 0.82
CA VAL A 99 -15.09 -12.82 0.70
C VAL A 99 -13.83 -12.37 1.43
N HIS A 100 -13.65 -12.71 2.71
CA HIS A 100 -12.41 -12.44 3.46
C HIS A 100 -11.32 -13.50 3.14
N CYS A 101 -10.21 -13.13 2.49
CA CYS A 101 -9.13 -14.07 2.14
C CYS A 101 -8.26 -14.40 3.37
N ALA A 102 -8.70 -15.40 4.11
CA ALA A 102 -7.82 -16.42 4.70
C ALA A 102 -8.49 -17.82 4.58
N ASP A 103 -9.61 -17.88 3.85
CA ASP A 103 -10.52 -19.01 3.69
C ASP A 103 -10.49 -19.49 2.22
N ALA A 104 -10.37 -20.80 2.01
CA ALA A 104 -10.28 -21.39 0.68
C ALA A 104 -11.55 -21.16 -0.18
N ALA A 105 -12.74 -21.20 0.43
CA ALA A 105 -13.99 -20.93 -0.26
C ALA A 105 -14.12 -19.44 -0.63
N ALA A 106 -13.62 -18.53 0.22
CA ALA A 106 -13.55 -17.12 -0.12
C ALA A 106 -12.60 -16.87 -1.31
N ALA A 107 -11.47 -17.58 -1.38
CA ALA A 107 -10.55 -17.49 -2.50
C ALA A 107 -11.17 -17.96 -3.83
N ASP A 108 -11.94 -19.06 -3.83
CA ASP A 108 -12.64 -19.54 -5.03
C ASP A 108 -13.68 -18.53 -5.53
N LEU A 109 -14.43 -17.91 -4.62
CA LEU A 109 -15.40 -16.87 -4.97
C LEU A 109 -14.73 -15.60 -5.52
N MET A 110 -13.62 -15.17 -4.93
CA MET A 110 -12.79 -14.07 -5.47
C MET A 110 -12.32 -14.36 -6.90
N MET A 111 -11.84 -15.57 -7.15
CA MET A 111 -11.35 -15.97 -8.47
C MET A 111 -12.48 -16.00 -9.49
N ALA A 112 -13.66 -16.50 -9.12
CA ALA A 112 -14.84 -16.47 -9.97
C ALA A 112 -15.23 -15.04 -10.37
N GLU A 113 -15.15 -14.08 -9.45
CA GLU A 113 -15.41 -12.66 -9.74
C GLU A 113 -14.39 -12.07 -10.72
N VAL A 114 -13.10 -12.39 -10.53
CA VAL A 114 -12.04 -11.96 -11.45
C VAL A 114 -12.23 -12.56 -12.85
N ASP A 115 -12.62 -13.84 -12.94
CA ASP A 115 -12.87 -14.49 -14.22
C ASP A 115 -14.11 -13.93 -14.91
N ALA A 116 -15.19 -13.66 -14.16
CA ALA A 116 -16.39 -12.99 -14.69
C ALA A 116 -16.07 -11.60 -15.24
N ALA A 117 -15.28 -10.80 -14.52
CA ALA A 117 -14.82 -9.49 -14.99
C ALA A 117 -13.96 -9.60 -16.26
N ARG A 118 -13.09 -10.63 -16.33
CA ARG A 118 -12.28 -10.90 -17.53
C ARG A 118 -13.17 -11.21 -18.73
N GLU A 119 -14.15 -12.10 -18.57
CA GLU A 119 -15.10 -12.48 -19.63
C GLU A 119 -15.92 -11.28 -20.13
N ALA A 120 -16.27 -10.36 -19.23
CA ALA A 120 -16.93 -9.11 -19.55
C ALA A 120 -16.02 -8.05 -20.21
N GLY A 121 -14.70 -8.29 -20.27
CA GLY A 121 -13.72 -7.33 -20.74
C GLY A 121 -13.56 -6.11 -19.83
N ASP A 122 -13.87 -6.29 -18.54
CA ASP A 122 -13.84 -5.28 -17.48
C ASP A 122 -12.71 -5.57 -16.47
N THR A 123 -12.60 -4.75 -15.42
CA THR A 123 -11.64 -4.91 -14.32
C THR A 123 -12.34 -4.72 -12.97
N VAL A 124 -11.77 -5.32 -11.93
CA VAL A 124 -12.31 -5.25 -10.56
C VAL A 124 -11.23 -4.75 -9.59
N GLY A 125 -11.69 -4.04 -8.58
CA GLY A 125 -10.87 -3.59 -7.46
C GLY A 125 -10.84 -4.62 -6.34
N GLY A 126 -10.42 -4.19 -5.15
CA GLY A 126 -10.52 -5.01 -3.96
C GLY A 126 -9.98 -4.31 -2.73
N THR A 127 -10.29 -4.91 -1.58
CA THR A 127 -9.80 -4.48 -0.28
C THR A 127 -8.68 -5.39 0.16
N VAL A 128 -7.65 -4.83 0.78
CA VAL A 128 -6.47 -5.58 1.26
C VAL A 128 -6.20 -5.19 2.70
N GLU A 129 -5.94 -6.19 3.56
CA GLU A 129 -5.44 -6.00 4.93
C GLU A 129 -3.93 -6.23 4.97
N VAL A 130 -3.22 -5.38 5.69
CA VAL A 130 -1.81 -5.54 6.02
C VAL A 130 -1.70 -5.51 7.53
N ILE A 131 -1.01 -6.52 8.07
CA ILE A 131 -0.85 -6.75 9.49
C ILE A 131 0.63 -6.77 9.81
N ALA A 132 1.03 -5.99 10.82
CA ALA A 132 2.34 -6.11 11.45
C ALA A 132 2.20 -6.66 12.87
N GLU A 133 2.84 -7.79 13.14
CA GLU A 133 2.87 -8.45 14.43
C GLU A 133 4.09 -8.04 15.26
N ASN A 134 3.99 -8.19 16.58
CA ASN A 134 5.07 -7.93 17.55
C ASN A 134 5.64 -6.51 17.48
N VAL A 135 4.85 -5.53 17.00
CA VAL A 135 5.26 -4.13 16.95
C VAL A 135 5.33 -3.61 18.39
N PRO A 136 6.48 -3.04 18.83
CA PRO A 136 6.61 -2.60 20.21
C PRO A 136 5.67 -1.43 20.50
N ILE A 137 5.27 -1.30 21.77
CA ILE A 137 4.51 -0.13 22.22
C ILE A 137 5.32 1.14 21.97
N GLY A 138 4.67 2.20 21.50
CA GLY A 138 5.23 3.55 21.49
C GLY A 138 6.16 3.90 20.33
N LEU A 139 6.01 3.26 19.17
CA LEU A 139 6.45 3.83 17.88
C LEU A 139 5.45 4.92 17.44
N GLY A 140 5.93 5.96 16.76
CA GLY A 140 5.14 7.16 16.48
C GLY A 140 5.01 8.09 17.69
N SER A 141 4.22 9.16 17.54
CA SER A 141 4.02 10.12 18.61
C SER A 141 2.74 10.93 18.46
N HIS A 142 2.06 11.17 19.59
CA HIS A 142 0.91 12.06 19.68
C HIS A 142 1.30 13.56 19.68
N VAL A 143 2.58 13.88 19.88
CA VAL A 143 3.04 15.26 20.17
C VAL A 143 2.87 16.20 18.99
N HIS A 144 2.82 15.67 17.77
CA HIS A 144 2.60 16.45 16.56
C HIS A 144 1.86 15.61 15.53
N TRP A 145 1.05 16.25 14.70
CA TRP A 145 0.09 15.56 13.82
C TRP A 145 0.75 14.67 12.76
N ASP A 146 1.94 15.06 12.28
CA ASP A 146 2.74 14.35 11.27
C ASP A 146 3.65 13.26 11.86
N ARG A 147 3.74 13.16 13.19
CA ARG A 147 4.47 12.10 13.89
C ARG A 147 3.59 10.92 14.28
N LYS A 148 2.27 11.02 14.05
CA LYS A 148 1.32 9.95 14.32
C LYS A 148 1.52 8.80 13.33
N ILE A 149 1.73 7.59 13.84
CA ILE A 149 2.14 6.45 13.00
C ILE A 149 1.01 5.94 12.10
N ASP A 150 -0.23 5.97 12.59
CA ASP A 150 -1.45 5.73 11.82
C ASP A 150 -1.56 6.68 10.61
N ALA A 151 -1.24 7.96 10.79
CA ALA A 151 -1.20 8.95 9.71
C ALA A 151 -0.08 8.67 8.70
N LYS A 152 1.14 8.35 9.16
CA LYS A 152 2.28 7.99 8.29
C LYS A 152 1.97 6.73 7.48
N ILE A 153 1.40 5.69 8.11
CA ILE A 153 0.99 4.45 7.43
C ILE A 153 -0.12 4.74 6.42
N SER A 154 -1.11 5.55 6.81
CA SER A 154 -2.21 5.93 5.91
C SER A 154 -1.70 6.64 4.66
N GLN A 155 -0.75 7.58 4.82
CA GLN A 155 -0.09 8.23 3.70
C GLN A 155 0.66 7.23 2.80
N ALA A 156 1.46 6.35 3.41
CA ALA A 156 2.25 5.35 2.69
C ALA A 156 1.35 4.41 1.87
N LEU A 157 0.27 3.88 2.45
CA LEU A 157 -0.68 3.02 1.77
C LEU A 157 -1.51 3.78 0.71
N MET A 158 -1.99 4.98 1.02
CA MET A 158 -2.73 5.81 0.06
C MET A 158 -1.88 6.22 -1.15
N SER A 159 -0.56 6.27 -0.99
CA SER A 159 0.37 6.58 -2.08
C SER A 159 0.59 5.43 -3.08
N ILE A 160 0.08 4.24 -2.78
CA ILE A 160 0.15 3.09 -3.69
C ILE A 160 -0.77 3.36 -4.88
N ASN A 161 -0.30 3.05 -6.09
CA ASN A 161 -1.06 3.26 -7.32
C ASN A 161 -2.44 2.61 -7.21
N ALA A 162 -3.47 3.32 -7.67
CA ALA A 162 -4.88 2.91 -7.61
C ALA A 162 -5.50 2.79 -6.19
N VAL A 163 -4.79 3.11 -5.11
CA VAL A 163 -5.43 3.16 -3.78
C VAL A 163 -6.31 4.41 -3.67
N LYS A 164 -7.52 4.22 -3.14
CA LYS A 164 -8.54 5.27 -2.99
C LYS A 164 -9.07 5.47 -1.57
N ALA A 165 -8.88 4.49 -0.69
CA ALA A 165 -9.25 4.56 0.71
C ALA A 165 -8.24 3.79 1.56
N VAL A 166 -8.02 4.25 2.80
CA VAL A 166 -7.21 3.56 3.81
C VAL A 166 -7.92 3.67 5.15
N SER A 167 -7.85 2.63 5.97
CA SER A 167 -8.32 2.63 7.34
C SER A 167 -7.34 1.90 8.27
N ILE A 168 -7.42 2.20 9.57
CA ILE A 168 -6.70 1.50 10.63
C ILE A 168 -7.72 0.72 11.46
N GLY A 169 -7.41 -0.53 11.79
CA GLY A 169 -8.31 -1.43 12.51
C GLY A 169 -9.66 -1.60 11.80
N GLU A 170 -10.75 -1.52 12.58
CA GLU A 170 -12.14 -1.62 12.09
C GLU A 170 -12.51 -0.50 11.10
N GLY A 171 -11.80 0.63 11.10
CA GLY A 171 -12.01 1.68 10.11
C GLY A 171 -13.43 2.25 10.12
N TRP A 172 -14.17 2.08 9.03
CA TRP A 172 -15.55 2.57 8.91
C TRP A 172 -16.57 1.73 9.67
N GLU A 173 -16.24 0.50 10.07
CA GLU A 173 -17.11 -0.39 10.85
C GLU A 173 -17.38 0.15 12.27
N LEU A 174 -16.62 1.16 12.72
CA LEU A 174 -16.82 1.79 14.02
C LEU A 174 -18.08 2.67 14.09
N LEU A 175 -18.65 3.08 12.95
CA LEU A 175 -19.74 4.07 12.90
C LEU A 175 -21.01 3.63 13.64
N ASP A 176 -21.22 2.33 13.80
CA ASP A 176 -22.40 1.76 14.44
C ASP A 176 -22.17 1.41 15.93
N ARG A 177 -21.03 1.79 16.51
CA ARG A 177 -20.64 1.42 17.89
C ARG A 177 -20.63 2.61 18.85
N TRP A 178 -21.00 2.34 20.09
CA TRP A 178 -20.79 3.28 21.19
C TRP A 178 -19.35 3.22 21.68
N GLY A 179 -18.86 4.29 22.32
CA GLY A 179 -17.50 4.32 22.87
C GLY A 179 -17.21 3.15 23.81
N SER A 180 -18.18 2.74 24.64
CA SER A 180 -18.07 1.58 25.54
C SER A 180 -17.91 0.23 24.81
N GLU A 181 -18.27 0.18 23.54
CA GLU A 181 -18.22 -1.03 22.70
C GLU A 181 -17.03 -1.03 21.75
N PHE A 182 -16.40 0.12 21.51
CA PHE A 182 -15.27 0.25 20.59
C PHE A 182 -13.93 0.13 21.30
N GLN A 183 -13.74 0.82 22.43
CA GLN A 183 -12.42 0.91 23.07
C GLN A 183 -11.83 -0.47 23.41
N ASP A 184 -10.53 -0.62 23.17
CA ASP A 184 -9.80 -1.85 23.47
C ASP A 184 -9.38 -1.85 24.95
N VAL A 185 -10.09 -2.63 25.76
CA VAL A 185 -9.87 -2.69 27.22
C VAL A 185 -8.50 -3.27 27.52
N ILE A 186 -7.67 -2.50 28.25
CA ILE A 186 -6.40 -2.96 28.82
C ILE A 186 -6.69 -3.91 29.99
N GLU A 187 -6.14 -5.12 29.92
CA GLU A 187 -6.39 -6.16 30.91
C GLU A 187 -5.34 -6.15 32.05
N PRO A 188 -5.68 -6.71 33.24
CA PRO A 188 -4.71 -6.90 34.29
C PRO A 188 -3.50 -7.73 33.83
N VAL A 189 -2.32 -7.41 34.36
CA VAL A 189 -1.07 -8.10 34.01
C VAL A 189 -1.11 -9.54 34.52
N THR A 190 -1.28 -10.49 33.60
CA THR A 190 -1.23 -11.93 33.87
C THR A 190 0.02 -12.59 33.28
N ASP A 191 0.58 -12.00 32.22
CA ASP A 191 1.84 -12.41 31.60
C ASP A 191 2.90 -11.29 31.74
N PRO A 192 3.96 -11.50 32.54
CA PRO A 192 5.05 -10.54 32.68
C PRO A 192 5.81 -10.24 31.37
N ASN A 193 5.77 -11.14 30.39
CA ASN A 193 6.44 -10.94 29.08
C ASN A 193 5.57 -10.14 28.11
N ASN A 194 4.29 -9.98 28.40
CA ASN A 194 3.35 -9.16 27.63
C ASN A 194 2.37 -8.46 28.59
N PRO A 195 2.84 -7.43 29.33
CA PRO A 195 2.11 -6.93 30.48
C PRO A 195 0.92 -6.02 30.15
N TRP A 196 0.81 -5.52 28.93
CA TRP A 196 -0.25 -4.58 28.53
C TRP A 196 -1.17 -5.18 27.46
N GLN A 197 -1.73 -6.36 27.77
CA GLN A 197 -2.66 -7.04 26.89
C GLN A 197 -3.97 -6.26 26.73
N ARG A 198 -4.62 -6.44 25.59
CA ARG A 198 -5.95 -5.90 25.31
C ARG A 198 -6.91 -7.03 24.98
N LYS A 199 -8.15 -6.89 25.43
CA LYS A 199 -9.23 -7.84 25.16
C LYS A 199 -9.59 -7.92 23.67
N THR A 200 -9.43 -6.81 22.94
CA THR A 200 -9.76 -6.66 21.52
C THR A 200 -8.69 -5.81 20.82
N ASN A 201 -8.76 -5.70 19.49
CA ASN A 201 -7.85 -4.88 18.68
C ASN A 201 -8.60 -4.04 17.63
N ARG A 202 -9.69 -3.38 18.04
CA ARG A 202 -10.55 -2.60 17.15
C ARG A 202 -9.87 -1.34 16.63
N ALA A 203 -9.00 -0.74 17.44
CA ALA A 203 -8.15 0.39 17.05
C ALA A 203 -6.96 -0.02 16.15
N GLY A 204 -6.83 -1.30 15.82
CA GLY A 204 -5.85 -1.80 14.85
C GLY A 204 -4.41 -1.55 15.27
N GLY A 205 -4.07 -1.71 16.54
CA GLY A 205 -2.70 -1.59 17.03
C GLY A 205 -2.20 -0.17 17.23
N THR A 206 -3.07 0.85 17.16
CA THR A 206 -2.69 2.25 17.42
C THR A 206 -3.63 2.96 18.38
N GLU A 207 -3.07 3.78 19.27
CA GLU A 207 -3.82 4.67 20.16
C GLU A 207 -3.09 6.02 20.23
N GLY A 208 -3.80 7.12 19.97
CA GLY A 208 -3.21 8.45 19.98
C GLY A 208 -2.10 8.67 18.95
N GLY A 209 -2.06 7.90 17.86
CA GLY A 209 -0.99 7.95 16.86
C GLY A 209 0.30 7.23 17.27
N MET A 210 0.23 6.33 18.25
CA MET A 210 1.35 5.49 18.69
C MET A 210 0.96 4.01 18.66
N THR A 211 1.92 3.13 18.44
CA THR A 211 1.68 1.68 18.50
C THR A 211 1.33 1.24 19.91
N SER A 212 0.31 0.39 20.03
CA SER A 212 -0.30 -0.02 21.29
C SER A 212 0.30 -1.30 21.87
N GLY A 213 1.01 -2.09 21.04
CA GLY A 213 1.56 -3.41 21.36
C GLY A 213 0.69 -4.57 20.88
N THR A 214 -0.54 -4.32 20.45
CA THR A 214 -1.33 -5.30 19.69
C THR A 214 -0.93 -5.26 18.21
N PRO A 215 -1.28 -6.28 17.40
CA PRO A 215 -1.00 -6.26 15.96
C PRO A 215 -1.48 -4.95 15.31
N LEU A 216 -0.60 -4.34 14.52
CA LEU A 216 -0.91 -3.14 13.77
C LEU A 216 -1.63 -3.54 12.48
N VAL A 217 -2.90 -3.15 12.37
CA VAL A 217 -3.79 -3.57 11.27
C VAL A 217 -4.18 -2.35 10.47
N ALA A 218 -3.88 -2.36 9.18
CA ALA A 218 -4.34 -1.35 8.24
C ALA A 218 -4.99 -2.01 7.02
N ARG A 219 -6.04 -1.38 6.50
CA ARG A 219 -6.74 -1.82 5.29
C ARG A 219 -6.66 -0.75 4.23
N PHE A 220 -6.64 -1.14 2.96
CA PHE A 220 -6.73 -0.19 1.86
C PHE A 220 -7.53 -0.76 0.69
N VAL A 221 -8.15 0.15 -0.06
CA VAL A 221 -8.99 -0.18 -1.22
C VAL A 221 -8.26 0.20 -2.51
N ILE A 222 -8.02 -0.79 -3.36
CA ILE A 222 -7.53 -0.64 -4.72
C ILE A 222 -8.75 -0.53 -5.64
N LYS A 223 -8.85 0.57 -6.39
CA LYS A 223 -9.90 0.70 -7.41
C LYS A 223 -9.67 -0.26 -8.59
N PRO A 224 -10.71 -0.56 -9.39
CA PRO A 224 -10.54 -1.16 -10.72
C PRO A 224 -9.53 -0.39 -11.58
N ILE A 225 -8.80 -1.10 -12.42
CA ILE A 225 -7.71 -0.52 -13.21
C ILE A 225 -8.30 0.36 -14.31
N ALA A 226 -7.64 1.47 -14.60
CA ALA A 226 -8.11 2.43 -15.59
C ALA A 226 -8.13 1.91 -17.03
N THR A 227 -7.33 0.88 -17.33
CA THR A 227 -7.26 0.27 -18.66
C THR A 227 -8.24 -0.90 -18.72
N LEU A 228 -9.21 -0.83 -19.63
CA LEU A 228 -10.18 -1.89 -19.91
C LEU A 228 -9.94 -2.47 -21.29
N HIS A 229 -10.20 -3.77 -21.48
CA HIS A 229 -10.22 -4.37 -22.82
C HIS A 229 -11.33 -3.75 -23.68
N ASN A 230 -12.48 -3.44 -23.06
CA ASN A 230 -13.53 -2.61 -23.63
C ASN A 230 -13.30 -1.15 -23.21
N PRO A 231 -12.55 -0.33 -23.98
CA PRO A 231 -11.99 0.92 -23.45
C PRO A 231 -13.10 1.94 -23.24
N LEU A 232 -13.05 2.77 -22.20
CA LEU A 232 -14.11 3.77 -21.96
C LEU A 232 -14.18 4.86 -23.05
N PRO A 233 -15.33 5.54 -23.23
CA PRO A 233 -15.37 6.82 -23.93
C PRO A 233 -14.40 7.81 -23.30
N SER A 234 -13.73 8.59 -24.15
CA SER A 234 -12.73 9.56 -23.75
C SER A 234 -12.65 10.68 -24.79
N VAL A 235 -11.65 11.55 -24.67
CA VAL A 235 -11.35 12.61 -25.63
C VAL A 235 -9.90 12.55 -26.08
N ASP A 236 -9.65 13.02 -27.28
CA ASP A 236 -8.30 13.27 -27.76
C ASP A 236 -7.74 14.55 -27.11
N LEU A 237 -6.49 14.49 -26.64
CA LEU A 237 -5.84 15.56 -25.90
C LEU A 237 -5.73 16.86 -26.70
N ASP A 238 -5.51 16.77 -28.01
CA ASP A 238 -5.22 17.93 -28.85
C ASP A 238 -6.50 18.56 -29.41
N THR A 239 -7.45 17.72 -29.81
CA THR A 239 -8.67 18.17 -30.52
C THR A 239 -9.87 18.31 -29.60
N GLY A 240 -9.89 17.60 -28.46
CA GLY A 240 -11.08 17.48 -27.60
C GLY A 240 -12.19 16.62 -28.21
N GLU A 241 -11.98 16.03 -29.40
CA GLU A 241 -12.98 15.21 -30.08
C GLU A 241 -13.17 13.86 -29.37
N PRO A 242 -14.38 13.27 -29.42
CA PRO A 242 -14.65 11.98 -28.81
C PRO A 242 -13.80 10.85 -29.42
N VAL A 243 -13.11 10.11 -28.55
CA VAL A 243 -12.34 8.90 -28.90
C VAL A 243 -12.59 7.81 -27.87
N ARG A 244 -12.04 6.61 -28.07
CA ARG A 244 -11.96 5.59 -27.02
C ARG A 244 -10.63 5.73 -26.29
N ALA A 245 -10.57 5.46 -24.99
CA ALA A 245 -9.32 5.42 -24.25
C ALA A 245 -8.32 4.42 -24.89
N HIS A 246 -7.01 4.67 -24.76
CA HIS A 246 -5.99 3.73 -25.24
C HIS A 246 -5.81 2.54 -24.27
N PHE A 247 -5.27 1.44 -24.79
CA PHE A 247 -5.01 0.22 -24.04
C PHE A 247 -3.51 0.10 -23.71
N GLU A 248 -3.18 -0.28 -22.47
CA GLU A 248 -1.80 -0.42 -21.98
C GLU A 248 -1.51 -1.75 -21.26
N ARG A 249 -2.48 -2.33 -20.55
CA ARG A 249 -2.30 -3.53 -19.71
C ARG A 249 -3.57 -4.37 -19.66
N SER A 250 -3.40 -5.68 -19.49
CA SER A 250 -4.43 -6.72 -19.64
C SER A 250 -4.91 -7.38 -18.35
N ASP A 251 -4.32 -7.00 -17.22
CA ASP A 251 -4.71 -7.51 -15.92
C ASP A 251 -6.08 -7.00 -15.47
N VAL A 252 -6.76 -7.86 -14.72
CA VAL A 252 -8.17 -7.69 -14.36
C VAL A 252 -8.34 -7.24 -12.91
N CYS A 253 -7.45 -7.66 -12.02
CA CYS A 253 -7.43 -7.30 -10.60
C CYS A 253 -6.00 -7.09 -10.12
N GLN A 254 -5.80 -6.10 -9.23
CA GLN A 254 -4.50 -5.79 -8.63
C GLN A 254 -4.50 -5.91 -7.10
N ALA A 255 -5.59 -6.36 -6.47
CA ALA A 255 -5.64 -6.52 -5.02
C ALA A 255 -4.59 -7.51 -4.48
N PRO A 256 -4.38 -8.71 -5.07
CA PRO A 256 -3.35 -9.63 -4.57
C PRO A 256 -1.91 -9.06 -4.60
N PRO A 257 -1.37 -8.54 -5.73
CA PRO A 257 -0.03 -7.96 -5.73
C PRO A 257 0.04 -6.68 -4.87
N ALA A 258 -1.07 -5.97 -4.68
CA ALA A 258 -1.09 -4.81 -3.80
C ALA A 258 -0.83 -5.15 -2.34
N GLY A 259 -1.19 -6.35 -1.86
CA GLY A 259 -0.83 -6.82 -0.52
C GLY A 259 0.66 -6.76 -0.24
N VAL A 260 1.47 -7.34 -1.13
CA VAL A 260 2.94 -7.31 -1.04
C VAL A 260 3.49 -5.88 -1.08
N ILE A 261 2.88 -5.00 -1.87
CA ILE A 261 3.25 -3.58 -1.92
C ILE A 261 2.87 -2.89 -0.59
N GLY A 262 1.71 -3.21 -0.03
CA GLY A 262 1.24 -2.72 1.25
C GLY A 262 2.16 -3.11 2.41
N GLU A 263 2.59 -4.37 2.46
CA GLU A 263 3.61 -4.86 3.40
C GLU A 263 4.89 -4.04 3.30
N ALA A 264 5.41 -3.87 2.08
CA ALA A 264 6.62 -3.10 1.85
C ALA A 264 6.48 -1.63 2.32
N MET A 265 5.36 -0.98 2.01
CA MET A 265 5.11 0.41 2.42
C MET A 265 4.94 0.56 3.93
N MET A 266 4.23 -0.37 4.59
CA MET A 266 4.12 -0.39 6.05
C MET A 266 5.48 -0.66 6.71
N ALA A 267 6.27 -1.59 6.17
CA ALA A 267 7.61 -1.89 6.66
C ALA A 267 8.54 -0.67 6.61
N LEU A 268 8.50 0.11 5.52
CA LEU A 268 9.29 1.34 5.41
C LEU A 268 8.95 2.36 6.52
N VAL A 269 7.65 2.57 6.80
CA VAL A 269 7.21 3.48 7.87
C VAL A 269 7.60 2.94 9.25
N LEU A 270 7.43 1.64 9.47
CA LEU A 270 7.78 1.00 10.73
C LEU A 270 9.29 1.05 10.98
N ALA A 271 10.11 0.77 9.97
CA ALA A 271 11.57 0.85 10.08
C ALA A 271 12.03 2.27 10.40
N ASP A 272 11.47 3.29 9.74
CA ASP A 272 11.75 4.70 10.04
C ASP A 272 11.40 5.05 11.50
N ALA A 273 10.17 4.72 11.95
CA ALA A 273 9.74 4.97 13.32
C ALA A 273 10.54 4.18 14.37
N PHE A 274 10.98 2.97 14.02
CA PHE A 274 11.80 2.11 14.88
C PHE A 274 13.19 2.72 15.06
N MET A 275 13.83 3.17 13.97
CA MET A 275 15.13 3.84 14.02
C MET A 275 15.03 5.22 14.67
N GLU A 276 13.94 5.96 14.48
CA GLU A 276 13.69 7.24 15.17
C GLU A 276 13.66 7.05 16.71
N LYS A 277 13.06 5.95 17.18
CA LYS A 277 12.92 5.67 18.62
C LYS A 277 14.17 5.03 19.24
N PHE A 278 14.77 4.05 18.58
CA PHE A 278 15.83 3.22 19.15
C PHE A 278 17.23 3.57 18.65
N GLY A 279 17.34 4.25 17.50
CA GLY A 279 18.61 4.70 16.92
C GLY A 279 19.62 3.58 16.73
N GLY A 280 20.90 3.96 16.79
CA GLY A 280 22.05 3.07 16.66
C GLY A 280 22.54 2.94 15.22
N ASP A 281 23.86 2.76 15.07
CA ASP A 281 24.53 2.63 13.78
C ASP A 281 24.83 1.16 13.42
N SER A 282 24.49 0.22 14.32
CA SER A 282 24.66 -1.22 14.13
C SER A 282 23.55 -2.01 14.80
N ILE A 283 23.21 -3.19 14.25
CA ILE A 283 22.16 -4.06 14.81
C ILE A 283 22.36 -4.35 16.31
N PRO A 284 23.58 -4.67 16.81
CA PRO A 284 23.77 -4.88 18.24
C PRO A 284 23.49 -3.64 19.11
N GLU A 285 23.79 -2.44 18.60
CA GLU A 285 23.51 -1.19 19.31
C GLU A 285 22.01 -0.93 19.39
N THR A 286 21.31 -0.98 18.25
CA THR A 286 19.85 -0.84 18.20
C THR A 286 19.17 -1.90 19.08
N ARG A 287 19.70 -3.13 19.10
CA ARG A 287 19.20 -4.22 19.98
C ARG A 287 19.33 -3.90 21.45
N ARG A 288 20.47 -3.39 21.91
CA ARG A 288 20.61 -2.95 23.32
C ARG A 288 19.59 -1.86 23.67
N ASN A 289 19.37 -0.90 22.79
CA ASN A 289 18.43 0.20 23.03
C ASN A 289 16.98 -0.31 23.07
N PHE A 290 16.63 -1.20 22.14
CA PHE A 290 15.34 -1.86 22.09
C PHE A 290 15.08 -2.73 23.33
N GLU A 291 16.01 -3.60 23.70
CA GLU A 291 15.89 -4.47 24.89
C GLU A 291 15.85 -3.66 26.18
N GLY A 292 16.68 -2.62 26.29
CA GLY A 292 16.65 -1.67 27.40
C GLY A 292 15.29 -0.98 27.52
N TYR A 293 14.69 -0.57 26.41
CA TYR A 293 13.32 -0.04 26.40
C TYR A 293 12.30 -1.11 26.82
N GLN A 294 12.33 -2.30 26.22
CA GLN A 294 11.40 -3.39 26.53
C GLN A 294 11.41 -3.77 28.02
N ALA A 295 12.58 -3.76 28.66
CA ALA A 295 12.72 -4.00 30.09
C ALA A 295 11.97 -2.96 30.97
N THR A 296 11.62 -1.80 30.42
CA THR A 296 10.83 -0.76 31.11
C THR A 296 9.33 -0.82 30.77
N VAL A 297 8.93 -1.62 29.79
CA VAL A 297 7.53 -1.74 29.34
C VAL A 297 6.78 -2.69 30.28
N GLY A 298 6.18 -2.13 31.32
CA GLY A 298 5.36 -2.89 32.28
C GLY A 298 4.90 -2.02 33.45
N PRO A 299 4.19 -2.60 34.44
CA PRO A 299 3.79 -1.88 35.65
C PRO A 299 5.00 -1.23 36.34
N ARG A 300 4.95 0.09 36.54
CA ARG A 300 6.10 0.90 37.02
C ARG A 300 6.67 0.50 38.39
N LEU A 301 5.92 -0.24 39.19
CA LEU A 301 6.40 -0.75 40.48
C LEU A 301 7.26 -2.01 40.34
N GLN A 302 7.14 -2.72 39.22
CA GLN A 302 7.88 -3.95 38.91
C GLN A 302 8.95 -3.73 37.83
N TYR A 303 8.75 -2.75 36.95
CA TYR A 303 9.63 -2.40 35.82
C TYR A 303 10.13 -0.97 36.06
N ARG A 304 11.42 -0.80 36.40
CA ARG A 304 12.09 0.48 36.63
C ARG A 304 13.34 0.60 35.77
#